data_AF-A0A965QL14-F1
#
_entry.id   AF-A0A965QL14-F1
#
_cell.length_a   1.000
_cell.length_b   1.000
_cell.length_c   1.000
_cell.angle_alpha   90.00
_cell.angle_beta   90.00
_cell.angle_gamma   90.00
#
_symmetry.space_group_name_H-M   'P 1'
#
loop_
_entity.id
_entity.type
_entity.pdbx_description
1 polymer ?
#
loop_
_entity_poly.entity_id
_entity_poly.type
_entity_poly.pdbx_seq_one_letter_code
_entity_poly.pdbx_strand_id
1 'polypeptide(L)'
;MSAEKCQELLNTLLDYSCSPEFADQMSIARELFAIATGKVNDDDPFYDSRMCSFQEYFLFDYRLSDVFSGSTVFELYLLQAQSRLNPEELNDFEQLRSFRHSLFLVEKVLPQSLVVT
;
A
#
# COMPACT_ATOMS: atom_id res chain seq x y z
N MET A 1 4.60 11.24 13.52
CA MET A 1 5.59 10.86 12.51
C MET A 1 5.84 12.03 11.56
N SER A 2 7.10 12.36 11.24
CA SER A 2 7.45 13.42 10.28
C SER A 2 7.30 12.91 8.83
N ALA A 3 7.16 13.83 7.86
CA ALA A 3 7.04 13.46 6.45
C ALA A 3 8.29 12.70 5.94
N GLU A 4 9.48 13.12 6.37
CA GLU A 4 10.75 12.45 6.06
C GLU A 4 10.75 11.01 6.57
N LYS A 5 10.31 10.80 7.81
CA LYS A 5 10.22 9.46 8.41
C LYS A 5 9.21 8.57 7.68
N CYS A 6 8.05 9.11 7.28
CA CYS A 6 7.09 8.38 6.44
C CYS A 6 7.73 7.92 5.13
N GLN A 7 8.47 8.80 4.46
CA GLN A 7 9.12 8.50 3.19
C GLN A 7 10.18 7.39 3.34
N GLU A 8 10.96 7.41 4.43
CA GLU A 8 11.94 6.35 4.73
C GLU A 8 11.26 4.97 4.90
N LEU A 9 10.16 4.92 5.64
CA LEU A 9 9.40 3.68 5.86
C LEU A 9 8.79 3.17 4.55
N LEU A 10 8.24 4.07 3.72
CA LEU A 10 7.70 3.71 2.41
C LEU A 10 8.79 3.20 1.47
N ASN A 11 9.95 3.84 1.42
CA ASN A 11 11.08 3.37 0.62
C ASN A 11 11.52 1.95 1.06
N THR A 12 11.56 1.71 2.38
CA THR A 12 11.87 0.37 2.92
C THR A 12 10.87 -0.69 2.44
N LEU A 13 9.58 -0.36 2.41
CA LEU A 13 8.53 -1.26 1.93
C LEU A 13 8.61 -1.48 0.41
N LEU A 14 8.90 -0.42 -0.35
CA LEU A 14 9.08 -0.50 -1.80
C LEU A 14 10.26 -1.41 -2.15
N ASP A 15 11.41 -1.20 -1.50
CA ASP A 15 12.59 -2.04 -1.70
C ASP A 15 12.30 -3.51 -1.35
N TYR A 16 11.59 -3.75 -0.24
CA TYR A 16 11.15 -5.09 0.12
C TYR A 16 10.25 -5.71 -0.96
N SER A 17 9.29 -4.95 -1.49
CA SER A 17 8.36 -5.39 -2.53
C SER A 17 9.03 -5.69 -3.88
N CYS A 18 10.22 -5.12 -4.14
CA CYS A 18 11.02 -5.41 -5.33
C CYS A 18 11.80 -6.73 -5.25
N SER A 19 11.70 -7.47 -4.14
CA SER A 19 12.35 -8.77 -4.00
C SER A 19 11.86 -9.76 -5.09
N PRO A 20 12.73 -10.66 -5.60
CA PRO A 20 12.37 -11.61 -6.67
C PRO A 20 11.15 -12.48 -6.34
N GLU A 21 10.92 -12.75 -5.05
CA GLU A 21 9.80 -13.54 -4.55
C GLU A 21 8.43 -12.94 -4.89
N PHE A 22 8.37 -11.62 -5.12
CA PHE A 22 7.13 -10.91 -5.46
C PHE A 22 6.94 -10.68 -6.95
N ALA A 23 7.90 -11.07 -7.82
CA ALA A 23 7.87 -10.73 -9.25
C ALA A 23 6.58 -11.20 -9.94
N ASP A 24 6.18 -12.44 -9.72
CA ASP A 24 4.96 -13.01 -10.29
C ASP A 24 3.71 -12.31 -9.75
N GLN A 25 3.67 -12.07 -8.43
CA GLN A 25 2.56 -11.39 -7.77
C GLN A 25 2.41 -9.94 -8.26
N MET A 26 3.51 -9.24 -8.45
CA MET A 26 3.53 -7.87 -8.95
C MET A 26 3.05 -7.79 -10.40
N SER A 27 3.40 -8.77 -11.24
CA SER A 27 2.89 -8.86 -12.61
C SER A 27 1.36 -9.04 -12.62
N ILE A 28 0.84 -9.97 -11.82
CA ILE A 28 -0.59 -10.23 -11.71
C ILE A 28 -1.33 -9.00 -11.15
N ALA A 29 -0.81 -8.39 -10.09
CA ALA A 29 -1.38 -7.19 -9.49
C ALA A 29 -1.44 -6.03 -10.49
N ARG A 30 -0.41 -5.86 -11.33
CA ARG A 30 -0.38 -4.82 -12.37
C ARG A 30 -1.47 -5.03 -13.42
N GLU A 31 -1.69 -6.27 -13.85
CA GLU A 31 -2.77 -6.58 -14.78
C GLU A 31 -4.15 -6.31 -14.17
N LEU A 32 -4.38 -6.73 -12.93
CA LEU A 32 -5.62 -6.47 -12.20
C LEU A 32 -5.87 -4.97 -12.01
N PHE A 33 -4.82 -4.23 -11.64
CA PHE A 33 -4.89 -2.79 -11.49
C PHE A 33 -5.24 -2.10 -12.82
N ALA A 34 -4.63 -2.53 -13.93
CA ALA A 34 -4.91 -2.01 -15.26
C ALA A 34 -6.35 -2.34 -15.72
N ILE A 35 -6.88 -3.51 -15.38
CA ILE A 35 -8.27 -3.88 -15.65
C ILE A 35 -9.24 -2.96 -14.89
N ALA A 36 -8.97 -2.68 -13.62
CA ALA A 36 -9.84 -1.88 -12.77
C ALA A 36 -9.78 -0.37 -13.07
N THR A 37 -8.59 0.15 -13.42
CA THR A 37 -8.34 1.60 -13.51
C THR A 37 -8.09 2.08 -14.93
N GLY A 38 -7.96 1.17 -15.90
CA GLY A 38 -7.55 1.45 -17.28
C GLY A 38 -6.05 1.20 -17.51
N LYS A 39 -5.70 0.88 -18.77
CA LYS A 39 -4.30 0.66 -19.17
C LYS A 39 -3.50 1.94 -19.03
N VAL A 40 -2.32 1.83 -18.42
CA VAL A 40 -1.35 2.91 -18.32
C VAL A 40 -0.40 2.81 -19.51
N ASN A 41 -0.22 3.90 -20.24
CA ASN A 41 0.77 4.01 -21.32
C ASN A 41 1.91 4.91 -20.83
N ASP A 42 3.14 4.59 -21.19
CA ASP A 42 4.33 5.33 -20.75
C ASP A 42 4.34 6.79 -21.24
N ASP A 43 3.60 7.10 -22.32
CA ASP A 43 3.47 8.45 -22.87
C ASP A 43 2.38 9.31 -22.17
N ASP A 44 1.68 8.76 -21.16
CA ASP A 44 0.63 9.48 -20.45
C ASP A 44 1.24 10.56 -19.52
N PRO A 45 0.78 11.83 -19.58
CA PRO A 45 1.21 12.88 -18.66
C PRO A 45 1.05 12.53 -17.17
N PHE A 46 0.16 11.59 -16.84
CA PHE A 46 -0.10 11.13 -15.47
C PHE A 46 0.56 9.79 -15.14
N TYR A 47 1.47 9.30 -15.98
CA TYR A 47 2.14 8.01 -15.81
C TYR A 47 2.70 7.81 -14.40
N ASP A 48 3.53 8.75 -13.93
CA ASP A 48 4.19 8.65 -12.62
C ASP A 48 3.17 8.58 -11.50
N SER A 49 2.14 9.43 -11.54
CA SER A 49 1.06 9.41 -10.54
C SER A 49 0.33 8.08 -10.53
N ARG A 50 0.12 7.47 -11.71
CA ARG A 50 -0.54 6.16 -11.84
C ARG A 50 0.34 5.03 -11.32
N MET A 51 1.66 5.13 -11.51
CA MET A 51 2.62 4.19 -10.95
C MET A 51 2.70 4.28 -9.43
N CYS A 52 2.66 5.50 -8.86
CA CYS A 52 2.55 5.68 -7.41
C CYS A 52 1.27 5.04 -6.86
N SER A 53 0.12 5.26 -7.50
CA SER A 53 -1.14 4.61 -7.08
C SER A 53 -1.08 3.09 -7.20
N PHE A 54 -0.40 2.55 -8.21
CA PHE A 54 -0.18 1.12 -8.32
C PHE A 54 0.71 0.58 -7.17
N GLN A 55 1.77 1.30 -6.82
CA GLN A 55 2.64 0.92 -5.71
C GLN A 55 1.88 0.90 -4.38
N GLU A 56 1.07 1.92 -4.10
CA GLU A 56 0.22 1.95 -2.92
C GLU A 56 -0.75 0.76 -2.89
N TYR A 57 -1.45 0.52 -4.00
CA TYR A 57 -2.33 -0.64 -4.16
C TYR A 57 -1.59 -1.95 -3.88
N PHE A 58 -0.40 -2.13 -4.45
CA PHE A 58 0.36 -3.37 -4.30
C PHE A 58 0.85 -3.59 -2.86
N LEU A 59 1.23 -2.52 -2.17
CA LEU A 59 1.73 -2.60 -0.80
C LEU A 59 0.63 -2.86 0.22
N PHE A 60 -0.52 -2.17 0.08
CA PHE A 60 -1.52 -2.06 1.14
C PHE A 60 -2.84 -2.77 0.85
N ASP A 61 -3.19 -2.99 -0.41
CA ASP A 61 -4.52 -3.52 -0.79
C ASP A 61 -4.46 -4.88 -1.48
N TYR A 62 -3.43 -5.12 -2.30
CA TYR A 62 -3.28 -6.36 -3.02
C TYR A 62 -3.04 -7.53 -2.08
N ARG A 63 -3.88 -8.55 -2.20
CA ARG A 63 -3.78 -9.79 -1.42
C ARG A 63 -2.88 -10.75 -2.18
N LEU A 64 -1.73 -11.06 -1.58
CA LEU A 64 -0.79 -12.04 -2.14
C LEU A 64 -1.43 -13.42 -2.19
N SER A 65 -0.89 -14.32 -3.02
CA SER A 65 -1.38 -15.69 -3.13
C SER A 65 -1.31 -16.48 -1.81
N ASP A 66 -1.93 -17.66 -1.78
CA ASP A 66 -1.96 -18.54 -0.61
C ASP A 66 -0.56 -18.94 -0.08
N VAL A 67 0.46 -18.91 -0.94
CA VAL A 67 1.87 -19.12 -0.55
C VAL A 67 2.30 -18.09 0.51
N PHE A 68 1.71 -16.88 0.47
CA PHE A 68 1.92 -15.79 1.41
C PHE A 68 0.73 -15.59 2.37
N SER A 69 -0.08 -16.64 2.55
CA SER A 69 -1.23 -16.66 3.46
C SER A 69 -2.33 -15.62 3.16
N GLY A 70 -2.40 -15.07 1.94
CA GLY A 70 -3.38 -14.01 1.63
C GLY A 70 -3.05 -12.65 2.25
N SER A 71 -1.83 -12.45 2.75
CA SER A 71 -1.41 -11.19 3.38
C SER A 71 -1.14 -10.11 2.33
N THR A 72 -1.19 -8.85 2.72
CA THR A 72 -0.59 -7.78 1.91
C THR A 72 0.93 -7.78 2.06
N VAL A 73 1.66 -7.10 1.16
CA VAL A 73 3.13 -6.96 1.29
C VAL A 73 3.48 -6.30 2.62
N PHE A 74 2.72 -5.27 3.00
CA PHE A 74 2.90 -4.59 4.28
C PHE A 74 2.68 -5.51 5.50
N GLU A 75 1.60 -6.31 5.50
CA GLU A 75 1.32 -7.26 6.57
C GLU A 75 2.40 -8.33 6.68
N LEU A 76 2.87 -8.85 5.54
CA LEU A 76 3.94 -9.85 5.49
C LEU A 76 5.27 -9.27 5.98
N TYR A 77 5.60 -8.04 5.58
CA TYR A 77 6.79 -7.34 6.07
C TYR A 77 6.75 -7.22 7.59
N LEU A 78 5.65 -6.72 8.16
CA LEU A 78 5.50 -6.61 9.62
C LEU A 78 5.66 -7.95 10.33
N LEU A 79 5.05 -9.02 9.81
CA LEU A 79 5.15 -10.36 10.39
C LEU A 79 6.61 -10.85 10.45
N GLN A 80 7.37 -10.64 9.38
CA GLN A 80 8.79 -11.04 9.31
C GLN A 80 9.68 -10.11 10.16
N ALA A 81 9.36 -8.82 10.18
CA ALA A 81 10.11 -7.78 10.84
C ALA A 81 9.99 -7.82 12.37
N GLN A 82 8.92 -8.39 12.94
CA GLN A 82 8.76 -8.57 14.40
C GLN A 82 9.95 -9.29 15.06
N SER A 83 10.67 -10.13 14.31
CA SER A 83 11.84 -10.85 14.81
C SER A 83 13.15 -10.07 14.70
N ARG A 84 13.17 -8.95 13.97
CA ARG A 84 14.39 -8.21 13.57
C ARG A 84 14.39 -6.76 14.03
N LEU A 85 13.23 -6.10 14.04
CA LEU A 85 13.08 -4.71 14.41
C LEU A 85 12.92 -4.54 15.91
N ASN A 86 13.38 -3.41 16.42
CA ASN A 86 13.13 -3.04 17.80
C ASN A 86 11.67 -2.56 17.99
N PRO A 87 11.18 -2.46 19.24
CA PRO A 87 9.80 -2.07 19.51
C PRO A 87 9.43 -0.65 19.01
N GLU A 88 10.40 0.26 18.94
CA GLU A 88 10.19 1.64 18.47
C GLU A 88 10.00 1.66 16.95
N GLU A 89 10.83 0.93 16.20
CA GLU A 89 10.70 0.76 14.76
C GLU A 89 9.38 0.07 14.38
N LEU A 90 8.97 -0.96 15.13
CA LEU A 90 7.66 -1.59 14.92
C LEU A 90 6.51 -0.60 15.13
N ASN A 91 6.62 0.23 16.17
CA ASN A 91 5.62 1.26 16.45
C ASN A 91 5.57 2.35 15.36
N ASP A 92 6.69 2.64 14.69
CA ASP A 92 6.72 3.54 13.53
C ASP A 92 5.94 2.95 12.33
N PHE A 93 6.12 1.67 12.03
CA PHE A 93 5.34 1.01 10.97
C PHE A 93 3.86 0.85 11.34
N GLU A 94 3.51 0.58 12.60
CA GLU A 94 2.11 0.56 13.04
C GLU A 94 1.46 1.95 12.98
N GLN A 95 2.22 3.01 13.27
CA GLN A 95 1.77 4.38 13.03
C GLN A 95 1.54 4.64 11.53
N LEU A 96 2.40 4.13 10.65
CA LEU A 96 2.18 4.20 9.21
C LEU A 96 0.89 3.49 8.80
N ARG A 97 0.62 2.28 9.32
CA ARG A 97 -0.61 1.52 9.08
C ARG A 97 -1.88 2.29 9.46
N SER A 98 -1.83 2.98 10.59
CA SER A 98 -2.97 3.73 11.12
C SER A 98 -3.16 5.09 10.44
N PHE A 99 -2.18 5.54 9.66
CA PHE A 99 -2.28 6.78 8.91
C PHE A 99 -3.26 6.63 7.75
N ARG A 100 -4.16 7.61 7.59
CA ARG A 100 -5.12 7.59 6.50
C ARG A 100 -4.45 8.16 5.25
N HIS A 101 -4.04 7.25 4.35
CA HIS A 101 -3.35 7.62 3.11
C HIS A 101 -4.25 8.29 2.05
N SER A 102 -5.58 8.26 2.24
CA SER A 102 -6.52 8.93 1.35
C SER A 102 -6.85 10.35 1.81
N LEU A 103 -6.84 11.30 0.87
CA LEU A 103 -7.33 12.67 1.06
C LEU A 103 -8.85 12.73 1.27
N PHE A 104 -9.58 11.74 0.76
CA PHE A 104 -11.04 11.69 0.84
C PHE A 104 -11.49 10.45 1.60
N LEU A 105 -12.43 10.66 2.52
CA LEU A 105 -13.19 9.58 3.14
C LEU A 105 -14.61 9.62 2.59
N VAL A 106 -15.02 8.53 1.93
CA VAL A 106 -16.41 8.36 1.49
C VAL A 106 -17.11 7.47 2.51
N GLU A 107 -17.88 8.08 3.42
CA GLU A 107 -18.75 7.33 4.32
C GLU A 107 -20.16 7.23 3.74
N LYS A 108 -20.67 6.01 3.65
CA LYS A 108 -22.08 5.79 3.30
C LYS A 108 -22.93 6.05 4.54
N VAL A 109 -23.55 7.22 4.58
CA VAL A 109 -24.44 7.62 5.68
C VAL A 109 -25.86 7.15 5.40
N LEU A 110 -26.50 6.50 6.38
CA LEU A 110 -27.93 6.19 6.34
C LEU A 110 -28.74 7.47 6.59
N PRO A 111 -29.99 7.57 6.09
CA PRO A 111 -30.77 8.81 6.14
C PRO A 111 -31.30 9.09 7.55
N GLN A 112 -30.42 9.48 8.47
CA GLN A 112 -30.78 10.14 9.72
C GLN A 112 -29.80 11.29 9.96
N SER A 113 -30.22 12.46 9.49
CA SER A 113 -29.70 13.81 9.81
C SER A 113 -28.17 13.97 9.84
N LEU A 114 -27.59 14.32 8.69
CA LEU A 114 -26.27 14.93 8.63
C LEU A 114 -26.36 16.40 9.08
N VAL A 115 -25.76 16.73 10.22
CA VAL A 115 -25.40 18.11 10.56
C VAL A 115 -23.96 18.31 10.11
N VAL A 116 -23.77 19.10 9.06
CA VAL A 116 -22.44 19.54 8.62
C VAL A 116 -22.04 20.67 9.57
N THR A 117 -20.95 20.49 10.31
CA THR A 117 -20.37 21.51 11.21
C THR A 117 -19.12 22.10 10.59
#